data_AF-A0A6A4RDT6-F1
#
_entry.id   AF-A0A6A4RDT6-F1
#
_cell.length_a   1.000
_cell.length_b   1.000
_cell.length_c   1.000
_cell.angle_alpha   90.00
_cell.angle_beta   90.00
_cell.angle_gamma   90.00
#
_symmetry.space_group_name_H-M   'P 1'
#
loop_
_entity.id
_entity.type
_entity.pdbx_description
1 polymer ?
#
loop_
_entity_poly.entity_id
_entity_poly.type
_entity_poly.pdbx_seq_one_letter_code
_entity_poly.pdbx_strand_id
1 'polypeptide(L)'
;MAIAVKTKIPKPSPKTFPVAGVDMSELETALDKKSSWGSYVAAPVITAKFDKSKKVTEITVALKPVITQPKWAEYGKSTKNRQAEWDRMLKALEKYLSSLHALTLEAVAKFSADVKEKELDKAGFNAVAKAAKAAFSKAVEDYASKTSNGSSVGVSLEYIDPDPATFKKTIPAPKSSTYSIGGKTIEAVFKALQKRAFWGRYRSNASYKASFQLDGHVDVFTLTSKPSIIMPKWKDYGKANSGQKDSWDAMWGKLNTHENNHHDIFKKCVAELEAAVTSRDIVKADIDKFWTDETKDWQDKQDAYDTKSGHGVKEGVVLDASDDP
;
A
#
# COMPACT_ATOMS: atom_id res chain seq x y z
N MET A 1 -66.19 -17.69 0.44
CA MET A 1 -65.63 -17.07 1.68
C MET A 1 -64.20 -16.63 1.35
N ALA A 2 -63.77 -15.42 1.71
CA ALA A 2 -62.43 -14.95 1.35
C ALA A 2 -61.34 -15.69 2.15
N ILE A 3 -60.28 -16.16 1.49
CA ILE A 3 -59.14 -16.81 2.15
C ILE A 3 -58.32 -15.75 2.88
N ALA A 4 -58.11 -15.92 4.18
CA ALA A 4 -57.20 -15.08 4.95
C ALA A 4 -55.74 -15.44 4.65
N VAL A 5 -54.92 -14.49 4.20
CA VAL A 5 -53.49 -14.73 3.95
C VAL A 5 -52.65 -14.06 5.03
N LYS A 6 -51.81 -14.84 5.71
CA LYS A 6 -50.88 -14.38 6.75
C LYS A 6 -49.45 -14.53 6.29
N THR A 7 -48.62 -13.53 6.53
CA THR A 7 -47.19 -13.55 6.21
C THR A 7 -46.32 -13.55 7.47
N LYS A 8 -45.30 -14.41 7.52
CA LYS A 8 -44.26 -14.45 8.55
C LYS A 8 -42.91 -14.32 7.88
N ILE A 9 -42.51 -13.09 7.59
CA ILE A 9 -41.32 -12.79 6.80
C ILE A 9 -40.47 -11.77 7.57
N PRO A 10 -39.42 -12.21 8.30
CA PRO A 10 -38.52 -11.30 8.98
C PRO A 10 -37.57 -10.63 7.99
N LYS A 11 -36.80 -9.64 8.46
CA LYS A 11 -35.65 -9.12 7.72
C LYS A 11 -34.62 -10.24 7.46
N PRO A 12 -33.86 -10.20 6.35
CA PRO A 12 -32.84 -11.20 6.08
C PRO A 12 -31.80 -11.29 7.20
N SER A 13 -31.49 -12.51 7.63
CA SER A 13 -30.39 -12.75 8.55
C SER A 13 -29.05 -12.62 7.81
N PRO A 14 -28.09 -11.82 8.33
CA PRO A 14 -26.78 -11.68 7.70
C PRO A 14 -25.88 -12.88 8.01
N LYS A 15 -25.10 -13.30 7.01
CA LYS A 15 -24.01 -14.25 7.10
C LYS A 15 -22.81 -13.75 6.30
N THR A 16 -21.63 -14.23 6.65
CA THR A 16 -20.40 -13.92 5.92
C THR A 16 -19.63 -15.17 5.55
N PHE A 17 -18.85 -15.09 4.47
CA PHE A 17 -17.82 -16.08 4.15
C PHE A 17 -16.46 -15.39 3.95
N PRO A 18 -15.34 -16.02 4.34
CA PRO A 18 -14.03 -15.41 4.17
C PRO A 18 -13.62 -15.39 2.69
N VAL A 19 -12.93 -14.33 2.29
CA VAL A 19 -12.20 -14.20 1.03
C VAL A 19 -10.81 -13.65 1.36
N ALA A 20 -9.79 -14.20 0.69
CA ALA A 20 -8.40 -13.81 0.85
C ALA A 20 -7.88 -13.22 -0.46
N GLY A 21 -7.03 -12.22 -0.36
CA GLY A 21 -6.35 -11.57 -1.49
C GLY A 21 -5.55 -10.36 -1.01
N VAL A 22 -4.38 -10.14 -1.59
CA VAL A 22 -3.49 -9.03 -1.22
C VAL A 22 -3.83 -7.71 -1.95
N ASP A 23 -4.51 -7.81 -3.08
CA ASP A 23 -4.96 -6.70 -3.92
C ASP A 23 -6.37 -6.95 -4.51
N MET A 24 -6.87 -6.02 -5.33
CA MET A 24 -8.22 -6.11 -5.91
C MET A 24 -8.35 -7.26 -6.92
N SER A 25 -7.29 -7.59 -7.65
CA SER A 25 -7.29 -8.64 -8.67
C SER A 25 -7.33 -10.04 -8.06
N GLU A 26 -6.59 -10.27 -6.97
CA GLU A 26 -6.67 -11.52 -6.21
C GLU A 26 -8.04 -11.68 -5.55
N LEU A 27 -8.62 -10.60 -5.01
CA LEU A 27 -9.96 -10.63 -4.43
C LEU A 27 -11.02 -10.96 -5.48
N GLU A 28 -10.97 -10.33 -6.65
CA GLU A 28 -11.85 -10.63 -7.77
C GLU A 28 -11.74 -12.11 -8.17
N THR A 29 -10.51 -12.60 -8.36
CA THR A 29 -10.24 -14.02 -8.65
C THR A 29 -10.78 -14.96 -7.56
N ALA A 30 -10.70 -14.57 -6.29
CA ALA A 30 -11.22 -15.37 -5.18
C ALA A 30 -12.76 -15.37 -5.14
N LEU A 31 -13.39 -14.24 -5.48
CA LEU A 31 -14.83 -14.08 -5.55
C LEU A 31 -15.43 -14.83 -6.74
N ASP A 32 -14.77 -14.81 -7.90
CA ASP A 32 -15.21 -15.47 -9.14
C ASP A 32 -15.18 -17.00 -9.08
N LYS A 33 -14.53 -17.59 -8.08
CA LYS A 33 -14.65 -19.02 -7.76
C LYS A 33 -16.06 -19.38 -7.26
N LYS A 34 -16.88 -18.40 -6.92
CA LYS A 34 -18.29 -18.57 -6.54
C LYS A 34 -19.18 -18.29 -7.75
N SER A 35 -20.37 -18.89 -7.76
CA SER A 35 -21.40 -18.55 -8.77
C SER A 35 -21.92 -17.11 -8.66
N SER A 36 -21.70 -16.46 -7.52
CA SER A 36 -22.01 -15.05 -7.26
C SER A 36 -21.19 -14.55 -6.07
N TRP A 37 -20.87 -13.26 -6.04
CA TRP A 37 -20.05 -12.64 -4.99
C TRP A 37 -20.79 -12.53 -3.65
N GLY A 38 -22.12 -12.67 -3.65
CA GLY A 38 -22.96 -12.84 -2.47
C GLY A 38 -24.28 -13.49 -2.84
N SER A 39 -25.01 -14.01 -1.85
CA SER A 39 -26.25 -14.77 -2.10
C SER A 39 -27.42 -14.33 -1.24
N TYR A 40 -28.62 -14.45 -1.81
CA TYR A 40 -29.89 -14.31 -1.13
C TYR A 40 -30.63 -15.65 -1.19
N VAL A 41 -31.05 -16.18 -0.04
CA VAL A 41 -31.81 -17.42 0.05
C VAL A 41 -33.03 -17.20 0.91
N ALA A 42 -34.21 -17.50 0.38
CA ALA A 42 -35.45 -17.45 1.14
C ALA A 42 -36.36 -18.62 0.74
N ALA A 43 -36.28 -19.72 1.49
CA ALA A 43 -37.09 -20.90 1.24
C ALA A 43 -38.52 -20.72 1.79
N PRO A 44 -39.56 -20.69 0.93
CA PRO A 44 -40.95 -20.52 1.37
C PRO A 44 -41.54 -21.80 1.98
N VAL A 45 -42.15 -21.64 3.16
CA VAL A 45 -43.07 -22.60 3.75
C VAL A 45 -44.48 -22.04 3.64
N ILE A 46 -45.32 -22.70 2.83
CA ILE A 46 -46.72 -22.30 2.60
C ILE A 46 -47.62 -23.37 3.21
N THR A 47 -48.47 -22.99 4.16
CA THR A 47 -49.41 -23.89 4.84
C THR A 47 -50.83 -23.36 4.75
N ALA A 48 -51.82 -24.24 4.93
CA ALA A 48 -53.23 -23.87 4.90
C ALA A 48 -54.02 -24.45 6.08
N LYS A 49 -55.10 -23.76 6.46
CA LYS A 49 -56.17 -24.28 7.32
C LYS A 49 -57.42 -24.50 6.47
N PHE A 50 -58.20 -25.51 6.85
CA PHE A 50 -59.41 -25.93 6.15
C PHE A 50 -60.62 -25.84 7.08
N ASP A 51 -61.78 -25.48 6.52
CA ASP A 51 -63.06 -25.58 7.22
C ASP A 51 -63.62 -27.02 7.23
N LYS A 52 -64.81 -27.17 7.82
CA LYS A 52 -65.54 -28.45 7.88
C LYS A 52 -65.90 -28.99 6.49
N SER A 53 -66.02 -28.12 5.48
CA SER A 53 -66.29 -28.45 4.08
C SER A 53 -65.02 -28.76 3.28
N LYS A 54 -63.86 -28.88 3.95
CA LYS A 54 -62.53 -29.12 3.36
C LYS A 54 -62.08 -28.02 2.39
N LYS A 55 -62.62 -26.81 2.53
CA LYS A 55 -62.20 -25.62 1.79
C LYS A 55 -61.19 -24.82 2.59
N VAL A 56 -60.22 -24.22 1.91
CA VAL A 56 -59.18 -23.39 2.53
C VAL A 56 -59.82 -22.14 3.11
N THR A 57 -59.49 -21.82 4.36
CA THR A 57 -59.93 -20.59 5.04
C THR A 57 -58.77 -19.64 5.35
N GLU A 58 -57.57 -20.18 5.53
CA GLU A 58 -56.38 -19.41 5.83
C GLU A 58 -55.16 -20.02 5.13
N ILE A 59 -54.32 -19.18 4.53
CA ILE A 59 -52.99 -19.55 4.04
C ILE A 59 -51.95 -18.78 4.85
N THR A 60 -50.90 -19.46 5.31
CA THR A 60 -49.72 -18.81 5.89
C THR A 60 -48.52 -18.99 4.98
N VAL A 61 -47.87 -17.88 4.62
CA VAL A 61 -46.58 -17.86 3.93
C VAL A 61 -45.51 -17.47 4.94
N ALA A 62 -44.57 -18.38 5.22
CA ALA A 62 -43.43 -18.14 6.09
C ALA A 62 -42.13 -18.22 5.28
N LEU A 63 -41.24 -17.25 5.47
CA LEU A 63 -39.91 -17.22 4.88
C LEU A 63 -38.87 -17.04 5.99
N LYS A 64 -37.67 -17.60 5.78
CA LYS A 64 -36.48 -17.34 6.61
C LYS A 64 -35.38 -16.80 5.69
N PRO A 65 -35.45 -15.53 5.27
CA PRO A 65 -34.47 -14.97 4.36
C PRO A 65 -33.09 -14.89 5.00
N VAL A 66 -32.07 -15.21 4.22
CA VAL A 66 -30.65 -15.13 4.60
C VAL A 66 -29.91 -14.42 3.48
N ILE A 67 -29.08 -13.45 3.84
CA ILE A 67 -28.09 -12.84 2.93
C ILE A 67 -26.69 -13.29 3.35
N THR A 68 -25.86 -13.61 2.36
CA THR A 68 -24.47 -14.03 2.59
C THR A 68 -23.53 -13.13 1.79
N GLN A 69 -22.59 -12.49 2.47
CA GLN A 69 -21.64 -11.52 1.88
C GLN A 69 -20.19 -11.94 2.10
N PRO A 70 -19.26 -11.50 1.26
CA PRO A 70 -17.86 -11.80 1.46
C PRO A 70 -17.29 -10.96 2.60
N LYS A 71 -16.28 -11.50 3.27
CA LYS A 71 -15.50 -10.81 4.30
C LYS A 71 -14.02 -10.95 3.96
N TRP A 72 -13.40 -9.84 3.60
CA TRP A 72 -11.98 -9.80 3.28
C TRP A 72 -11.12 -10.02 4.53
N ALA A 73 -10.32 -11.07 4.51
CA ALA A 73 -9.47 -11.47 5.63
C ALA A 73 -8.35 -10.46 5.92
N GLU A 74 -7.76 -9.86 4.88
CA GLU A 74 -6.64 -8.93 4.98
C GLU A 74 -7.07 -7.45 5.01
N TYR A 75 -8.38 -7.15 5.09
CA TYR A 75 -8.93 -5.78 5.06
C TYR A 75 -8.13 -4.80 5.92
N GLY A 76 -7.90 -5.13 7.19
CA GLY A 76 -7.21 -4.25 8.14
C GLY A 76 -5.71 -4.05 7.88
N LYS A 77 -5.11 -4.83 6.97
CA LYS A 77 -3.71 -4.71 6.53
C LYS A 77 -3.57 -4.03 5.17
N SER A 78 -4.68 -3.84 4.46
CA SER A 78 -4.66 -3.22 3.14
C SER A 78 -4.58 -1.69 3.20
N THR A 79 -4.35 -1.08 2.04
CA THR A 79 -4.32 0.38 1.90
C THR A 79 -5.71 0.98 2.04
N LYS A 80 -5.78 2.27 2.38
CA LYS A 80 -7.06 2.98 2.53
C LYS A 80 -7.84 3.05 1.22
N ASN A 81 -7.15 3.19 0.09
CA ASN A 81 -7.77 3.24 -1.23
C ASN A 81 -8.45 1.91 -1.57
N ARG A 82 -7.75 0.79 -1.29
CA ARG A 82 -8.29 -0.56 -1.47
C ARG A 82 -9.43 -0.90 -0.51
N GLN A 83 -9.33 -0.45 0.74
CA GLN A 83 -10.43 -0.56 1.71
C GLN A 83 -11.68 0.20 1.23
N ALA A 84 -11.52 1.42 0.73
CA ALA A 84 -12.62 2.22 0.21
C ALA A 84 -13.30 1.56 -1.00
N GLU A 85 -12.51 0.96 -1.89
CA GLU A 85 -13.03 0.23 -3.04
C GLU A 85 -13.79 -1.04 -2.63
N TRP A 86 -13.26 -1.80 -1.67
CA TRP A 86 -13.96 -2.93 -1.07
C TRP A 86 -15.30 -2.52 -0.43
N ASP A 87 -15.32 -1.41 0.31
CA ASP A 87 -16.53 -0.89 0.95
C ASP A 87 -17.57 -0.41 -0.07
N ARG A 88 -17.11 0.22 -1.18
CA ARG A 88 -17.97 0.60 -2.31
C ARG A 88 -18.66 -0.63 -2.92
N MET A 89 -17.87 -1.67 -3.20
CA MET A 89 -18.38 -2.94 -3.73
C MET A 89 -19.36 -3.60 -2.76
N LEU A 90 -19.03 -3.70 -1.46
CA LEU A 90 -19.91 -4.29 -0.46
C LEU A 90 -21.26 -3.55 -0.37
N LYS A 91 -21.24 -2.21 -0.43
CA LYS A 91 -22.47 -1.41 -0.43
C LYS A 91 -23.33 -1.66 -1.68
N ALA A 92 -22.71 -1.81 -2.85
CA ALA A 92 -23.42 -2.20 -4.06
C ALA A 92 -24.04 -3.60 -3.91
N LEU A 93 -23.31 -4.54 -3.32
CA LEU A 93 -23.79 -5.90 -3.03
C LEU A 93 -24.97 -5.89 -2.05
N GLU A 94 -24.93 -5.10 -0.98
CA GLU A 94 -26.06 -4.94 -0.04
C GLU A 94 -27.32 -4.46 -0.74
N LYS A 95 -27.18 -3.49 -1.65
CA LYS A 95 -28.30 -2.97 -2.43
C LYS A 95 -28.85 -4.03 -3.39
N TYR A 96 -27.97 -4.78 -4.06
CA TYR A 96 -28.36 -5.88 -4.93
C TYR A 96 -29.14 -6.96 -4.16
N LEU A 97 -28.61 -7.44 -3.03
CA LEU A 97 -29.26 -8.46 -2.19
C LEU A 97 -30.58 -7.96 -1.59
N SER A 98 -30.65 -6.69 -1.22
CA SER A 98 -31.89 -6.04 -0.76
C SER A 98 -32.96 -5.99 -1.86
N SER A 99 -32.55 -5.82 -3.13
CA SER A 99 -33.45 -5.84 -4.28
C SER A 99 -34.05 -7.24 -4.50
N LEU A 100 -33.24 -8.31 -4.36
CA LEU A 100 -33.72 -9.69 -4.40
C LEU A 100 -34.76 -9.98 -3.30
N HIS A 101 -34.53 -9.45 -2.10
CA HIS A 101 -35.50 -9.56 -1.01
C HIS A 101 -36.81 -8.84 -1.34
N ALA A 102 -36.73 -7.61 -1.84
CA ALA A 102 -37.91 -6.83 -2.22
C ALA A 102 -38.75 -7.54 -3.30
N LEU A 103 -38.11 -8.11 -4.32
CA LEU A 103 -38.78 -8.89 -5.36
C LEU A 103 -39.49 -10.14 -4.81
N THR A 104 -38.89 -10.79 -3.81
CA THR A 104 -39.54 -11.90 -3.11
C THR A 104 -40.79 -11.43 -2.34
N LEU A 105 -40.71 -10.26 -1.67
CA LEU A 105 -41.87 -9.68 -0.98
C LEU A 105 -42.99 -9.30 -1.96
N GLU A 106 -42.64 -8.72 -3.11
CA GLU A 106 -43.59 -8.39 -4.17
C GLU A 106 -44.27 -9.65 -4.72
N ALA A 107 -43.51 -10.72 -4.96
CA ALA A 107 -44.06 -11.99 -5.42
C ALA A 107 -45.02 -12.61 -4.39
N VAL A 108 -44.71 -12.54 -3.09
CA VAL A 108 -45.61 -12.97 -2.01
C VAL A 108 -46.89 -12.11 -1.97
N ALA A 109 -46.77 -10.80 -2.15
CA ALA A 109 -47.93 -9.90 -2.18
C ALA A 109 -48.86 -10.24 -3.35
N LYS A 110 -48.29 -10.49 -4.54
CA LYS A 110 -49.04 -10.94 -5.72
C LYS A 110 -49.75 -12.27 -5.48
N PHE A 111 -49.04 -13.26 -4.94
CA PHE A 111 -49.66 -14.54 -4.53
C PHE A 111 -50.83 -14.33 -3.55
N SER A 112 -50.65 -13.46 -2.56
CA SER A 112 -51.67 -13.17 -1.55
C SER A 112 -52.93 -12.56 -2.16
N ALA A 113 -52.78 -11.66 -3.13
CA ALA A 113 -53.90 -11.11 -3.89
C ALA A 113 -54.58 -12.18 -4.75
N ASP A 114 -53.80 -12.98 -5.48
CA ASP A 114 -54.28 -13.98 -6.44
C ASP A 114 -55.10 -15.12 -5.78
N VAL A 115 -54.89 -15.39 -4.50
CA VAL A 115 -55.60 -16.48 -3.78
C VAL A 115 -56.76 -16.01 -2.91
N LYS A 116 -56.86 -14.71 -2.63
CA LYS A 116 -57.81 -14.16 -1.65
C LYS A 116 -59.28 -14.47 -1.96
N GLU A 117 -59.63 -14.48 -3.23
CA GLU A 117 -61.01 -14.68 -3.73
C GLU A 117 -61.24 -16.09 -4.28
N LYS A 118 -60.22 -16.96 -4.26
CA LYS A 118 -60.33 -18.33 -4.77
C LYS A 118 -61.04 -19.24 -3.77
N GLU A 119 -61.79 -20.19 -4.29
CA GLU A 119 -62.27 -21.33 -3.52
C GLU A 119 -61.36 -22.54 -3.78
N LEU A 120 -60.52 -22.87 -2.80
CA LEU A 120 -59.54 -23.94 -2.92
C LEU A 120 -59.88 -25.10 -2.00
N ASP A 121 -59.77 -26.32 -2.50
CA ASP A 121 -59.66 -27.52 -1.66
C ASP A 121 -58.17 -27.89 -1.48
N LYS A 122 -57.88 -29.06 -0.91
CA LYS A 122 -56.50 -29.53 -0.70
C LYS A 122 -55.70 -29.65 -2.00
N ALA A 123 -56.32 -30.12 -3.09
CA ALA A 123 -55.63 -30.30 -4.37
C ALA A 123 -55.34 -28.94 -5.01
N GLY A 124 -56.35 -28.05 -5.02
CA GLY A 124 -56.21 -26.66 -5.47
C GLY A 124 -55.14 -25.91 -4.68
N PHE A 125 -55.12 -26.04 -3.34
CA PHE A 125 -54.09 -25.46 -2.49
C PHE A 125 -52.68 -25.95 -2.87
N ASN A 126 -52.49 -27.27 -3.00
CA ASN A 126 -51.19 -27.84 -3.34
C ASN A 126 -50.68 -27.31 -4.70
N ALA A 127 -51.57 -27.18 -5.69
CA ALA A 127 -51.23 -26.64 -6.99
C ALA A 127 -50.80 -25.16 -6.91
N VAL A 128 -51.58 -24.30 -6.24
CA VAL A 128 -51.23 -22.88 -6.11
C VAL A 128 -50.00 -22.66 -5.24
N ALA A 129 -49.80 -23.47 -4.19
CA ALA A 129 -48.61 -23.39 -3.35
C ALA A 129 -47.36 -23.80 -4.13
N LYS A 130 -47.42 -24.86 -4.94
CA LYS A 130 -46.30 -25.25 -5.82
C LYS A 130 -45.97 -24.15 -6.83
N ALA A 131 -46.99 -23.59 -7.49
CA ALA A 131 -46.81 -22.49 -8.43
C ALA A 131 -46.22 -21.24 -7.76
N ALA A 132 -46.68 -20.89 -6.55
CA ALA A 132 -46.15 -19.76 -5.79
C ALA A 132 -44.67 -19.94 -5.45
N LYS A 133 -44.24 -21.12 -4.99
CA LYS A 133 -42.83 -21.40 -4.73
C LYS A 133 -41.97 -21.19 -5.97
N ALA A 134 -42.41 -21.68 -7.13
CA ALA A 134 -41.72 -21.49 -8.40
C ALA A 134 -41.67 -20.00 -8.80
N ALA A 135 -42.77 -19.26 -8.62
CA ALA A 135 -42.83 -17.83 -8.91
C ALA A 135 -41.89 -17.01 -8.01
N PHE A 136 -41.77 -17.35 -6.73
CA PHE A 136 -40.86 -16.66 -5.80
C PHE A 136 -39.41 -16.87 -6.20
N SER A 137 -39.02 -18.12 -6.53
CA SER A 137 -37.68 -18.42 -7.04
C SER A 137 -37.40 -17.70 -8.36
N LYS A 138 -38.35 -17.75 -9.29
CA LYS A 138 -38.21 -17.12 -10.61
C LYS A 138 -38.00 -15.61 -10.54
N ALA A 139 -38.70 -14.91 -9.64
CA ALA A 139 -38.53 -13.46 -9.47
C ALA A 139 -37.08 -13.09 -9.09
N VAL A 140 -36.44 -13.90 -8.25
CA VAL A 140 -35.03 -13.73 -7.84
C VAL A 140 -34.09 -14.10 -8.99
N GLU A 141 -34.32 -15.24 -9.65
CA GLU A 141 -33.50 -15.73 -10.77
C GLU A 141 -33.51 -14.80 -11.97
N ASP A 142 -34.68 -14.27 -12.35
CA ASP A 142 -34.82 -13.35 -13.48
C ASP A 142 -34.05 -12.04 -13.23
N TYR A 143 -34.10 -11.51 -12.00
CA TYR A 143 -33.34 -10.31 -11.65
C TYR A 143 -31.84 -10.58 -11.58
N ALA A 144 -31.43 -11.69 -10.97
CA ALA A 144 -30.02 -12.10 -10.92
C ALA A 144 -29.42 -12.27 -12.33
N SER A 145 -30.16 -12.91 -13.24
CA SER A 145 -29.77 -13.04 -14.65
C SER A 145 -29.67 -11.67 -15.33
N LYS A 146 -30.69 -10.82 -15.19
CA LYS A 146 -30.74 -9.48 -15.79
C LYS A 146 -29.60 -8.57 -15.33
N THR A 147 -29.14 -8.71 -14.09
CA THR A 147 -28.07 -7.88 -13.53
C THR A 147 -26.70 -8.55 -13.54
N SER A 148 -26.56 -9.71 -14.18
CA SER A 148 -25.33 -10.51 -14.17
C SER A 148 -24.82 -10.74 -12.75
N ASN A 149 -25.70 -11.24 -11.88
CA ASN A 149 -25.47 -11.44 -10.45
C ASN A 149 -25.03 -10.19 -9.68
N GLY A 150 -25.46 -9.01 -10.14
CA GLY A 150 -25.17 -7.71 -9.51
C GLY A 150 -24.10 -6.89 -10.20
N SER A 151 -23.33 -7.47 -11.13
CA SER A 151 -22.25 -6.77 -11.84
C SER A 151 -22.77 -5.50 -12.54
N SER A 152 -23.90 -5.58 -13.23
CA SER A 152 -24.48 -4.42 -13.94
C SER A 152 -25.02 -3.33 -13.02
N VAL A 153 -25.03 -3.55 -11.69
CA VAL A 153 -25.46 -2.59 -10.68
C VAL A 153 -24.33 -2.24 -9.70
N GLY A 154 -23.08 -2.45 -10.12
CA GLY A 154 -21.88 -1.98 -9.43
C GLY A 154 -21.25 -2.99 -8.46
N VAL A 155 -21.69 -4.26 -8.47
CA VAL A 155 -21.01 -5.36 -7.77
C VAL A 155 -19.84 -5.85 -8.62
N SER A 156 -18.79 -5.04 -8.62
CA SER A 156 -17.51 -5.27 -9.29
C SER A 156 -16.40 -4.69 -8.42
N LEU A 157 -15.15 -5.04 -8.68
CA LEU A 157 -13.98 -4.37 -8.11
C LEU A 157 -13.29 -3.59 -9.22
N GLU A 158 -12.92 -2.36 -8.94
CA GLU A 158 -12.00 -1.58 -9.77
C GLU A 158 -10.56 -1.91 -9.38
N TYR A 159 -9.66 -1.90 -10.37
CA TYR A 159 -8.24 -2.03 -10.10
C TYR A 159 -7.73 -0.78 -9.37
N ILE A 160 -6.97 -0.99 -8.29
CA ILE A 160 -6.37 0.07 -7.49
C ILE A 160 -4.87 -0.18 -7.48
N ASP A 161 -4.12 0.76 -8.08
CA ASP A 161 -2.66 0.79 -8.05
C ASP A 161 -2.13 0.67 -6.61
N PRO A 162 -0.93 0.11 -6.41
CA PRO A 162 -0.21 0.22 -5.15
C PRO A 162 -0.09 1.69 -4.71
N ASP A 163 -0.14 1.93 -3.39
CA ASP A 163 0.09 3.29 -2.90
C ASP A 163 1.54 3.70 -3.24
N PRO A 164 1.82 4.97 -3.57
CA PRO A 164 3.19 5.40 -3.86
C PRO A 164 4.07 5.24 -2.61
N ALA A 165 5.31 4.78 -2.82
CA ALA A 165 6.27 4.63 -1.74
C ALA A 165 6.59 5.98 -1.09
N THR A 166 6.83 5.98 0.22
CA THR A 166 7.34 7.14 0.96
C THR A 166 8.84 7.02 1.20
N PHE A 167 9.55 8.14 1.13
CA PHE A 167 10.98 8.20 1.38
C PHE A 167 11.29 8.91 2.70
N LYS A 168 12.08 8.25 3.55
CA LYS A 168 12.59 8.81 4.81
C LYS A 168 14.10 8.83 4.75
N LYS A 169 14.72 9.94 5.16
CA LYS A 169 16.18 10.09 5.19
C LYS A 169 16.68 10.67 6.50
N THR A 170 17.77 10.09 6.98
CA THR A 170 18.58 10.63 8.09
C THR A 170 19.99 10.85 7.60
N ILE A 171 20.32 12.11 7.31
CA ILE A 171 21.64 12.54 6.84
C ILE A 171 22.14 13.63 7.80
N PRO A 172 22.83 13.25 8.90
CA PRO A 172 23.38 14.24 9.82
C PRO A 172 24.63 14.90 9.23
N ALA A 173 25.09 15.98 9.87
CA ALA A 173 26.40 16.56 9.57
C ALA A 173 27.52 15.50 9.76
N PRO A 174 28.61 15.57 8.97
CA PRO A 174 29.70 14.61 9.11
C PRO A 174 30.38 14.68 10.46
N LYS A 175 30.65 13.52 11.06
CA LYS A 175 31.51 13.45 12.24
C LYS A 175 32.96 13.70 11.84
N SER A 176 33.57 14.72 12.44
CA SER A 176 34.99 15.00 12.25
C SER A 176 35.85 14.02 13.03
N SER A 177 36.92 13.55 12.40
CA SER A 177 38.00 12.79 13.02
C SER A 177 39.34 13.24 12.43
N THR A 178 40.45 12.89 13.08
CA THR A 178 41.77 13.31 12.61
C THR A 178 42.76 12.16 12.56
N TYR A 179 43.72 12.24 11.64
CA TYR A 179 44.96 11.48 11.70
C TYR A 179 46.16 12.41 11.90
N SER A 180 47.21 11.91 12.54
CA SER A 180 48.38 12.74 12.83
C SER A 180 49.39 12.80 11.69
N ILE A 181 49.99 13.98 11.48
CA ILE A 181 51.15 14.23 10.62
C ILE A 181 52.24 14.92 11.42
N GLY A 182 53.48 14.45 11.29
CA GLY A 182 54.66 15.05 11.91
C GLY A 182 55.49 15.84 10.91
N GLY A 183 56.31 16.75 11.43
CA GLY A 183 57.20 17.59 10.63
C GLY A 183 57.42 18.92 11.34
N LYS A 184 58.66 19.37 11.48
CA LYS A 184 58.96 20.62 12.19
C LYS A 184 58.81 21.86 11.30
N THR A 185 58.68 21.67 9.99
CA THR A 185 58.54 22.71 8.97
C THR A 185 57.36 22.37 8.05
N ILE A 186 56.83 23.36 7.33
CA ILE A 186 55.72 23.14 6.39
C ILE A 186 56.14 22.21 5.26
N GLU A 187 57.37 22.32 4.77
CA GLU A 187 57.91 21.41 3.77
C GLU A 187 57.94 19.95 4.27
N ALA A 188 58.31 19.73 5.53
CA ALA A 188 58.29 18.39 6.13
C ALA A 188 56.87 17.84 6.27
N VAL A 189 55.91 18.69 6.65
CA VAL A 189 54.49 18.35 6.72
C VAL A 189 53.92 18.02 5.34
N PHE A 190 54.24 18.84 4.33
CA PHE A 190 53.85 18.63 2.93
C PHE A 190 54.38 17.29 2.40
N LYS A 191 55.67 17.00 2.59
CA LYS A 191 56.28 15.71 2.22
C LYS A 191 55.62 14.52 2.94
N ALA A 192 55.17 14.70 4.18
CA ALA A 192 54.46 13.67 4.92
C ALA A 192 53.01 13.46 4.43
N LEU A 193 52.32 14.54 4.04
CA LEU A 193 50.99 14.49 3.45
C LEU A 193 51.01 13.83 2.06
N GLN A 194 51.99 14.14 1.21
CA GLN A 194 52.13 13.53 -0.13
C GLN A 194 52.33 12.02 -0.11
N LYS A 195 52.77 11.44 1.02
CA LYS A 195 52.87 9.98 1.17
C LYS A 195 51.53 9.29 1.41
N ARG A 196 50.44 10.05 1.59
CA ARG A 196 49.10 9.51 1.80
C ARG A 196 48.30 9.57 0.51
N ALA A 197 47.38 8.62 0.36
CA ALA A 197 46.42 8.61 -0.74
C ALA A 197 45.44 9.79 -0.70
N PHE A 198 45.32 10.48 0.44
CA PHE A 198 44.40 11.60 0.62
C PHE A 198 44.90 12.54 1.73
N TRP A 199 44.61 13.83 1.61
CA TRP A 199 44.87 14.81 2.67
C TRP A 199 43.65 14.92 3.59
N GLY A 200 42.45 15.08 3.03
CA GLY A 200 41.18 14.94 3.72
C GLY A 200 40.41 13.75 3.16
N ARG A 201 39.39 13.27 3.88
CA ARG A 201 38.52 12.22 3.33
C ARG A 201 37.10 12.28 3.86
N TYR A 202 36.16 12.49 2.96
CA TYR A 202 34.74 12.27 3.19
C TYR A 202 34.34 10.80 3.00
N ARG A 203 33.42 10.32 3.84
CA ARG A 203 32.71 9.03 3.69
C ARG A 203 31.24 9.23 4.05
N SER A 204 30.32 8.76 3.20
CA SER A 204 28.87 8.86 3.46
C SER A 204 28.35 7.73 4.37
N ASN A 205 28.86 6.50 4.25
CA ASN A 205 28.41 5.32 4.99
C ASN A 205 26.87 5.17 4.97
N ALA A 206 26.29 5.22 3.77
CA ALA A 206 24.84 5.09 3.57
C ALA A 206 24.39 3.61 3.64
N SER A 207 23.21 3.39 4.19
CA SER A 207 22.49 2.13 4.15
C SER A 207 20.98 2.39 4.09
N TYR A 208 20.20 1.35 3.78
CA TYR A 208 18.75 1.47 3.68
C TYR A 208 18.01 0.38 4.46
N LYS A 209 16.74 0.64 4.72
CA LYS A 209 15.72 -0.33 5.15
C LYS A 209 14.43 -0.06 4.38
N ALA A 210 13.66 -1.09 4.08
CA ALA A 210 12.35 -0.96 3.43
C ALA A 210 11.26 -1.70 4.22
N SER A 211 10.07 -1.10 4.30
CA SER A 211 8.81 -1.81 4.58
C SER A 211 8.02 -1.99 3.29
N PHE A 212 7.07 -2.93 3.31
CA PHE A 212 6.32 -3.31 2.12
C PHE A 212 4.82 -3.31 2.42
N GLN A 213 4.06 -2.95 1.41
CA GLN A 213 2.62 -3.14 1.33
C GLN A 213 2.29 -4.63 1.28
N LEU A 214 1.02 -4.97 1.47
CA LEU A 214 0.56 -6.35 1.56
C LEU A 214 0.87 -7.18 0.29
N ASP A 215 0.83 -6.51 -0.87
CA ASP A 215 1.14 -7.05 -2.20
C ASP A 215 2.65 -7.11 -2.52
N GLY A 216 3.50 -6.67 -1.59
CA GLY A 216 4.95 -6.73 -1.74
C GLY A 216 5.60 -5.51 -2.40
N HIS A 217 4.82 -4.47 -2.71
CA HIS A 217 5.35 -3.20 -3.19
C HIS A 217 5.97 -2.40 -2.03
N VAL A 218 6.98 -1.56 -2.30
CA VAL A 218 7.61 -0.74 -1.25
C VAL A 218 6.59 0.25 -0.68
N ASP A 219 6.51 0.30 0.65
CA ASP A 219 5.67 1.24 1.41
C ASP A 219 6.52 2.40 1.93
N VAL A 220 7.57 2.09 2.71
CA VAL A 220 8.50 3.08 3.24
C VAL A 220 9.93 2.66 2.92
N PHE A 221 10.64 3.50 2.17
CA PHE A 221 12.08 3.39 2.01
C PHE A 221 12.77 4.34 2.99
N THR A 222 13.64 3.81 3.85
CA THR A 222 14.38 4.59 4.85
C THR A 222 15.88 4.53 4.57
N LEU A 223 16.45 5.65 4.14
CA LEU A 223 17.89 5.84 4.04
C LEU A 223 18.46 6.36 5.36
N THR A 224 19.49 5.72 5.87
CA THR A 224 20.29 6.21 6.99
C THR A 224 21.74 6.33 6.57
N SER A 225 22.38 7.43 6.95
CA SER A 225 23.79 7.66 6.68
C SER A 225 24.52 8.05 7.96
N LYS A 226 25.80 7.66 8.04
CA LYS A 226 26.72 8.06 9.13
C LYS A 226 27.94 8.75 8.53
N PRO A 227 27.80 10.00 8.04
CA PRO A 227 28.90 10.63 7.34
C PRO A 227 30.07 10.93 8.28
N SER A 228 31.28 10.92 7.74
CA SER A 228 32.50 11.27 8.46
C SER A 228 33.47 12.02 7.57
N ILE A 229 34.19 12.97 8.14
CA ILE A 229 35.33 13.64 7.51
C ILE A 229 36.58 13.33 8.34
N ILE A 230 37.63 12.86 7.68
CA ILE A 230 38.93 12.59 8.30
C ILE A 230 39.93 13.65 7.85
N MET A 231 40.38 14.50 8.77
CA MET A 231 41.30 15.62 8.50
C MET A 231 42.72 15.34 9.02
N PRO A 232 43.75 15.98 8.45
CA PRO A 232 45.08 15.89 9.03
C PRO A 232 45.18 16.76 10.29
N LYS A 233 45.99 16.33 11.24
CA LYS A 233 46.35 17.06 12.45
C LYS A 233 47.87 17.16 12.54
N TRP A 234 48.38 18.38 12.49
CA TRP A 234 49.82 18.61 12.60
C TRP A 234 50.29 18.49 14.06
N LYS A 235 51.13 17.48 14.34
CA LYS A 235 51.66 17.17 15.69
C LYS A 235 52.51 18.31 16.27
N ASP A 236 53.31 18.95 15.42
CA ASP A 236 54.27 19.97 15.84
C ASP A 236 53.71 21.40 15.70
N TYR A 237 52.42 21.56 15.36
CA TYR A 237 51.76 22.87 15.18
C TYR A 237 52.04 23.85 16.33
N GLY A 238 52.00 23.38 17.58
CA GLY A 238 52.27 24.23 18.75
C GLY A 238 53.67 24.85 18.79
N LYS A 239 54.63 24.26 18.08
CA LYS A 239 56.04 24.71 17.99
C LYS A 239 56.33 25.50 16.72
N ALA A 240 55.37 25.58 15.80
CA ALA A 240 55.51 26.30 14.54
C ALA A 240 55.52 27.83 14.76
N ASN A 241 56.21 28.55 13.87
CA ASN A 241 56.17 30.02 13.83
C ASN A 241 54.81 30.51 13.30
N SER A 242 54.55 31.82 13.33
CA SER A 242 53.26 32.38 12.91
C SER A 242 52.94 32.11 11.43
N GLY A 243 53.89 32.36 10.52
CA GLY A 243 53.67 32.16 9.09
C GLY A 243 53.38 30.71 8.73
N GLN A 244 54.07 29.76 9.37
CA GLN A 244 53.80 28.33 9.24
C GLN A 244 52.38 27.96 9.73
N LYS A 245 51.93 28.52 10.86
CA LYS A 245 50.57 28.28 11.37
C LYS A 245 49.53 28.84 10.42
N ASP A 246 49.74 30.05 9.90
CA ASP A 246 48.84 30.71 8.97
C ASP A 246 48.70 29.90 7.67
N SER A 247 49.83 29.42 7.12
CA SER A 247 49.86 28.53 5.95
C SER A 247 49.10 27.22 6.20
N TRP A 248 49.34 26.58 7.34
CA TRP A 248 48.62 25.36 7.74
C TRP A 248 47.12 25.59 7.90
N ASP A 249 46.72 26.64 8.61
CA ASP A 249 45.32 26.94 8.91
C ASP A 249 44.54 27.35 7.65
N ALA A 250 45.18 28.09 6.74
CA ALA A 250 44.63 28.42 5.44
C ALA A 250 44.37 27.15 4.61
N MET A 251 45.37 26.26 4.49
CA MET A 251 45.21 24.97 3.81
C MET A 251 44.11 24.13 4.45
N TRP A 252 44.14 23.98 5.78
CA TRP A 252 43.20 23.15 6.52
C TRP A 252 41.76 23.64 6.34
N GLY A 253 41.53 24.95 6.39
CA GLY A 253 40.22 25.55 6.17
C GLY A 253 39.67 25.28 4.77
N LYS A 254 40.53 25.40 3.75
CA LYS A 254 40.17 25.07 2.36
C LYS A 254 39.90 23.58 2.18
N LEU A 255 40.74 22.71 2.74
CA LEU A 255 40.54 21.27 2.70
C LEU A 255 39.25 20.86 3.40
N ASN A 256 38.95 21.42 4.58
CA ASN A 256 37.70 21.14 5.28
C ASN A 256 36.49 21.57 4.43
N THR A 257 36.59 22.70 3.72
CA THR A 257 35.54 23.14 2.79
C THR A 257 35.37 22.14 1.64
N HIS A 258 36.48 21.70 1.04
CA HIS A 258 36.49 20.68 -0.03
C HIS A 258 35.81 19.36 0.42
N GLU A 259 36.15 18.85 1.60
CA GLU A 259 35.53 17.64 2.16
C GLU A 259 34.02 17.82 2.46
N ASN A 260 33.59 19.04 2.81
CA ASN A 260 32.16 19.32 2.99
C ASN A 260 31.41 19.41 1.65
N ASN A 261 32.06 19.81 0.56
CA ASN A 261 31.44 19.78 -0.77
C ASN A 261 31.13 18.35 -1.23
N HIS A 262 31.96 17.36 -0.87
CA HIS A 262 31.64 15.94 -1.06
C HIS A 262 30.35 15.52 -0.32
N HIS A 263 30.14 16.03 0.89
CA HIS A 263 28.89 15.82 1.62
C HIS A 263 27.68 16.47 0.94
N ASP A 264 27.85 17.64 0.34
CA ASP A 264 26.79 18.30 -0.44
C ASP A 264 26.45 17.52 -1.72
N ILE A 265 27.44 16.93 -2.40
CA ILE A 265 27.21 16.02 -3.53
C ILE A 265 26.41 14.81 -3.07
N PHE A 266 26.76 14.19 -1.94
CA PHE A 266 26.00 13.08 -1.40
C PHE A 266 24.53 13.44 -1.11
N LYS A 267 24.27 14.62 -0.55
CA LYS A 267 22.89 15.10 -0.33
C LYS A 267 22.10 15.24 -1.62
N LYS A 268 22.74 15.66 -2.73
CA LYS A 268 22.11 15.71 -4.06
C LYS A 268 21.80 14.31 -4.60
N CYS A 269 22.74 13.37 -4.48
CA CYS A 269 22.50 11.97 -4.86
C CYS A 269 21.31 11.36 -4.10
N VAL A 270 21.17 11.66 -2.79
CA VAL A 270 20.02 11.16 -2.03
C VAL A 270 18.70 11.80 -2.47
N ALA A 271 18.71 13.07 -2.92
CA ALA A 271 17.51 13.69 -3.47
C ALA A 271 17.08 13.05 -4.80
N GLU A 272 18.04 12.63 -5.64
CA GLU A 272 17.75 11.85 -6.85
C GLU A 272 17.18 10.47 -6.51
N LEU A 273 17.74 9.77 -5.53
CA LEU A 273 17.21 8.49 -5.04
C LEU A 273 15.78 8.65 -4.49
N GLU A 274 15.51 9.71 -3.74
CA GLU A 274 14.16 10.03 -3.24
C GLU A 274 13.16 10.18 -4.38
N ALA A 275 13.53 10.89 -5.45
CA ALA A 275 12.69 11.00 -6.64
C ALA A 275 12.49 9.64 -7.32
N ALA A 276 13.53 8.81 -7.43
CA ALA A 276 13.42 7.47 -8.01
C ALA A 276 12.49 6.55 -7.18
N VAL A 277 12.61 6.55 -5.86
CA VAL A 277 11.75 5.75 -4.97
C VAL A 277 10.29 6.16 -5.06
N THR A 278 10.02 7.48 -5.07
CA THR A 278 8.64 8.00 -5.00
C THR A 278 7.91 7.98 -6.34
N SER A 279 8.61 7.79 -7.45
CA SER A 279 8.04 7.81 -8.81
C SER A 279 7.97 6.45 -9.49
N ARG A 280 8.63 5.43 -8.93
CA ARG A 280 8.69 4.09 -9.52
C ARG A 280 7.96 3.10 -8.67
N ASP A 281 7.37 2.13 -9.36
CA ASP A 281 6.88 0.94 -8.72
C ASP A 281 8.04 -0.02 -8.43
N ILE A 282 8.26 -0.33 -7.15
CA ILE A 282 9.38 -1.16 -6.69
C ILE A 282 8.81 -2.31 -5.86
N VAL A 283 9.08 -3.53 -6.29
CA VAL A 283 8.68 -4.73 -5.58
C VAL A 283 9.80 -5.25 -4.69
N LYS A 284 9.43 -5.95 -3.63
CA LYS A 284 10.36 -6.56 -2.66
C LYS A 284 11.45 -7.41 -3.29
N ALA A 285 11.14 -8.13 -4.37
CA ALA A 285 12.10 -8.99 -5.05
C ALA A 285 13.26 -8.20 -5.69
N ASP A 286 13.03 -6.95 -6.06
CA ASP A 286 13.96 -6.14 -6.84
C ASP A 286 14.69 -5.07 -6.01
N ILE A 287 14.40 -4.96 -4.71
CA ILE A 287 14.85 -3.84 -3.87
C ILE A 287 16.39 -3.73 -3.76
N ASP A 288 17.10 -4.87 -3.68
CA ASP A 288 18.56 -4.90 -3.61
C ASP A 288 19.21 -4.49 -4.94
N LYS A 289 18.60 -4.92 -6.05
CA LYS A 289 19.03 -4.52 -7.39
C LYS A 289 18.77 -3.03 -7.60
N PHE A 290 17.58 -2.55 -7.24
CA PHE A 290 17.23 -1.13 -7.29
C PHE A 290 18.23 -0.28 -6.50
N TRP A 291 18.56 -0.67 -5.26
CA TRP A 291 19.57 0.04 -4.47
C TRP A 291 20.93 0.08 -5.16
N THR A 292 21.39 -1.06 -5.68
CA THR A 292 22.69 -1.14 -6.36
C THR A 292 22.70 -0.23 -7.59
N ASP A 293 21.66 -0.29 -8.42
CA ASP A 293 21.57 0.47 -9.66
C ASP A 293 21.50 1.99 -9.41
N GLU A 294 20.72 2.43 -8.41
CA GLU A 294 20.53 3.85 -8.10
C GLU A 294 21.70 4.46 -7.32
N THR A 295 22.58 3.63 -6.74
CA THR A 295 23.75 4.10 -5.97
C THR A 295 25.10 3.88 -6.65
N LYS A 296 25.15 3.13 -7.77
CA LYS A 296 26.40 2.80 -8.46
C LYS A 296 27.24 4.02 -8.85
N ASP A 297 26.60 5.10 -9.32
CA ASP A 297 27.28 6.29 -9.84
C ASP A 297 27.60 7.31 -8.73
N TRP A 298 27.28 7.01 -7.46
CA TRP A 298 27.52 7.95 -6.37
C TRP A 298 29.01 8.22 -6.18
N GLN A 299 29.87 7.20 -6.31
CA GLN A 299 31.31 7.37 -6.20
C GLN A 299 31.87 8.14 -7.40
N ASP A 300 31.40 7.86 -8.61
CA ASP A 300 31.82 8.55 -9.84
C ASP A 300 31.57 10.07 -9.75
N LYS A 301 30.45 10.48 -9.14
CA LYS A 301 30.17 11.91 -8.88
C LYS A 301 31.15 12.56 -7.89
N GLN A 302 31.64 11.80 -6.90
CA GLN A 302 32.67 12.27 -5.98
C GLN A 302 34.01 12.42 -6.72
N ASP A 303 34.39 11.40 -7.49
CA ASP A 303 35.65 11.36 -8.24
C ASP A 303 35.71 12.42 -9.35
N ALA A 304 34.58 12.71 -9.97
CA ALA A 304 34.45 13.80 -10.93
C ALA A 304 34.67 15.17 -10.29
N TYR A 305 34.20 15.38 -9.06
CA TYR A 305 34.43 16.62 -8.31
C TYR A 305 35.90 16.76 -7.89
N ASP A 306 36.51 15.67 -7.42
CA ASP A 306 37.95 15.58 -7.16
C ASP A 306 38.77 15.92 -8.42
N THR A 307 38.48 15.29 -9.55
CA THR A 307 39.15 15.55 -10.83
C THR A 307 39.00 17.01 -11.25
N LYS A 308 37.79 17.57 -11.13
CA LYS A 308 37.50 18.96 -11.49
C LYS A 308 38.28 19.95 -10.61
N SER A 309 38.27 19.76 -9.30
CA SER A 309 38.94 20.60 -8.31
C SER A 309 40.46 20.36 -8.22
N GLY A 310 40.96 19.30 -8.85
CA GLY A 310 42.35 18.85 -8.69
C GLY A 310 42.61 18.38 -7.27
N HIS A 311 41.69 17.59 -6.70
CA HIS A 311 41.71 17.18 -5.30
C HIS A 311 41.81 18.38 -4.33
N GLY A 312 41.04 19.44 -4.61
CA GLY A 312 41.03 20.68 -3.84
C GLY A 312 42.13 21.70 -4.18
N VAL A 313 43.16 21.34 -4.96
CA VAL A 313 44.26 22.27 -5.29
C VAL A 313 43.75 23.55 -5.98
N LYS A 314 42.82 23.42 -6.93
CA LYS A 314 42.23 24.57 -7.64
C LYS A 314 41.29 25.40 -6.76
N GLU A 315 40.93 24.89 -5.59
CA GLU A 315 40.12 25.59 -4.58
C GLU A 315 41.00 26.26 -3.50
N GLY A 316 42.32 26.17 -3.65
CA GLY A 316 43.31 26.78 -2.76
C GLY A 316 43.80 25.85 -1.66
N VAL A 317 43.61 24.53 -1.77
CA VAL A 317 44.25 23.56 -0.86
C VAL A 317 45.74 23.48 -1.22
N VAL A 318 46.53 24.38 -0.64
CA VAL A 318 47.96 24.52 -0.88
C VAL A 318 48.66 24.79 0.44
N LEU A 319 49.83 24.19 0.65
CA LEU A 319 50.75 24.54 1.73
C LEU A 319 51.84 25.46 1.18
N ASP A 320 51.94 26.67 1.75
CA ASP A 320 53.02 27.61 1.47
C ASP A 320 54.17 27.43 2.46
N ALA A 321 55.37 27.16 1.95
CA ALA A 321 56.57 26.96 2.74
C ALA A 321 57.49 28.19 2.77
N SER A 322 57.02 29.36 2.33
CA SER A 322 57.80 30.60 2.30
C SER A 322 58.35 31.04 3.66
N ASP A 323 57.69 30.64 4.75
CA ASP A 323 58.05 30.96 6.12
C ASP A 323 58.79 29.81 6.84
N ASP A 324 59.29 28.82 6.09
CA ASP A 324 60.20 27.82 6.62
C ASP A 324 61.61 28.42 6.87
N PRO A 325 62.29 28.00 7.95
CA PRO A 325 63.60 28.53 8.36
C PRO A 325 64.78 28.04 7.51
#